data_AF-A0A1H7PFI3-F1
#
_entry.id   AF-A0A1H7PFI3-F1
#
_cell.length_a   1.000
_cell.length_b   1.000
_cell.length_c   1.000
_cell.angle_alpha   90.00
_cell.angle_beta   90.00
_cell.angle_gamma   90.00
#
_symmetry.space_group_name_H-M   'P 1'
#
loop_
_entity.id
_entity.type
_entity.pdbx_description
1 polymer ?
#
loop_
_entity_poly.entity_id
_entity_poly.type
_entity_poly.pdbx_seq_one_letter_code
_entity_poly.pdbx_strand_id
1 'polypeptide(L)'
;MRSSVISANARAERTFPAYGPIDAILGFVVFYIFLTRATPTIVDVLTTVLPDVSASAIQFGLAAFLWFVFLVTTFDQVRRQLAALGVGSKADIRESRRSRGVPSTERVMLYLVALLVGGLVSMWTFDSAIDAGISMIRVVATLDIAAVPVVEFAVMIVFFVSFGVATHVLDRVVIGALRAITSS
;
A
#
# COMPACT_ATOMS: atom_id res chain seq x y z
N MET A 1 46.28 0.84 24.17
CA MET A 1 45.39 2.03 23.98
C MET A 1 44.66 1.96 22.63
N ARG A 2 43.83 0.91 22.40
CA ARG A 2 43.19 0.69 21.08
C ARG A 2 41.78 0.08 21.18
N SER A 3 41.11 0.25 22.32
CA SER A 3 39.76 -0.31 22.55
C SER A 3 38.65 0.72 22.68
N SER A 4 38.95 2.03 22.60
CA SER A 4 37.93 3.09 22.74
C SER A 4 37.35 3.61 21.42
N VAL A 5 37.87 3.19 20.25
CA VAL A 5 37.43 3.70 18.94
C VAL A 5 36.27 2.86 18.36
N ILE A 6 36.07 1.64 18.84
CA ILE A 6 35.00 0.75 18.32
C ILE A 6 33.64 1.04 18.99
N SER A 7 33.62 1.62 20.18
CA SER A 7 32.37 1.97 20.88
C SER A 7 31.72 3.27 20.36
N ALA A 8 32.44 4.12 19.62
CA ALA A 8 31.87 5.33 19.03
C ALA A 8 31.02 5.05 17.77
N ASN A 9 31.32 3.98 17.03
CA ASN A 9 30.57 3.56 15.83
C ASN A 9 29.35 2.67 16.13
N ALA A 10 29.12 2.32 17.40
CA ALA A 10 27.93 1.57 17.83
C ALA A 10 26.70 2.46 18.06
N ARG A 11 26.81 3.79 17.90
CA ARG A 11 25.66 4.65 17.57
C ARG A 11 25.30 4.45 16.11
N ALA A 12 24.82 3.25 15.78
CA ALA A 12 24.19 3.01 14.49
C ALA A 12 22.95 3.91 14.39
N GLU A 13 23.10 5.01 13.67
CA GLU A 13 22.10 6.06 13.43
C GLU A 13 20.71 5.47 13.20
N ARG A 14 19.79 5.73 14.14
CA ARG A 14 18.38 5.36 13.99
C ARG A 14 17.87 6.02 12.71
N THR A 15 17.45 5.22 11.75
CA THR A 15 17.02 5.72 10.43
C THR A 15 15.50 5.93 10.47
N PHE A 16 15.10 6.94 11.23
CA PHE A 16 13.70 7.31 11.46
C PHE A 16 13.34 8.52 10.59
N PRO A 17 12.15 8.57 9.97
CA PRO A 17 11.09 7.54 9.94
C PRO A 17 11.42 6.35 9.01
N ALA A 18 10.79 5.19 9.20
CA ALA A 18 10.86 4.07 8.24
C ALA A 18 10.11 4.40 6.93
N TYR A 19 10.56 3.80 5.81
CA TYR A 19 9.82 3.80 4.54
C TYR A 19 8.56 2.92 4.62
N GLY A 20 7.53 3.25 3.86
CA GLY A 20 6.25 2.55 3.78
C GLY A 20 4.99 3.28 4.27
N PRO A 21 5.05 4.35 5.10
CA PRO A 21 3.83 5.02 5.57
C PRO A 21 2.96 5.59 4.45
N ILE A 22 3.55 6.23 3.44
CA ILE A 22 2.79 6.88 2.37
C ILE A 22 2.12 5.83 1.50
N ASP A 23 2.86 4.76 1.18
CA ASP A 23 2.35 3.63 0.42
C ASP A 23 1.17 2.94 1.12
N ALA A 24 1.26 2.73 2.44
CA ALA A 24 0.19 2.13 3.22
C ALA A 24 -1.05 3.03 3.33
N ILE A 25 -0.87 4.34 3.52
CA ILE A 25 -1.99 5.29 3.58
C ILE A 25 -2.72 5.30 2.23
N LEU A 26 -1.99 5.50 1.13
CA LEU A 26 -2.60 5.58 -0.19
C LEU A 26 -3.22 4.25 -0.61
N GLY A 27 -2.56 3.13 -0.33
CA GLY A 27 -3.11 1.79 -0.57
C GLY A 27 -4.41 1.55 0.21
N PHE A 28 -4.46 1.95 1.49
CA PHE A 28 -5.68 1.87 2.29
C PHE A 28 -6.80 2.76 1.73
N VAL A 29 -6.49 3.97 1.27
CA VAL A 29 -7.47 4.88 0.65
C VAL A 29 -8.06 4.27 -0.62
N VAL A 30 -7.22 3.73 -1.52
CA VAL A 30 -7.70 3.04 -2.74
C VAL A 30 -8.58 1.85 -2.38
N PHE A 31 -8.16 1.03 -1.41
CA PHE A 31 -8.94 -0.10 -0.92
C PHE A 31 -10.29 0.34 -0.33
N TYR A 32 -10.31 1.40 0.47
CA TYR A 32 -11.52 1.98 1.04
C TYR A 32 -12.50 2.44 -0.04
N ILE A 33 -12.01 3.17 -1.04
CA ILE A 33 -12.84 3.64 -2.16
C ILE A 33 -13.39 2.46 -2.95
N PHE A 34 -12.55 1.47 -3.27
CA PHE A 34 -12.97 0.25 -3.94
C PHE A 34 -14.07 -0.47 -3.17
N LEU A 35 -13.86 -0.73 -1.87
CA LEU A 35 -14.82 -1.45 -1.04
C LEU A 35 -16.14 -0.68 -0.93
N THR A 36 -16.09 0.65 -0.79
CA THR A 36 -17.27 1.52 -0.72
C THR A 36 -18.08 1.45 -2.01
N ARG A 37 -17.42 1.54 -3.17
CA ARG A 37 -18.09 1.44 -4.49
C ARG A 37 -18.55 0.01 -4.81
N ALA A 38 -17.83 -0.99 -4.34
CA ALA A 38 -18.17 -2.40 -4.54
C ALA A 38 -19.32 -2.88 -3.62
N THR A 39 -19.53 -2.22 -2.47
CA THR A 39 -20.51 -2.65 -1.45
C THR A 39 -21.90 -2.94 -2.02
N PRO A 40 -22.53 -2.09 -2.85
CA PRO A 40 -23.84 -2.40 -3.43
C PRO A 40 -23.83 -3.70 -4.25
N THR A 41 -22.81 -3.90 -5.08
CA THR A 41 -22.66 -5.11 -5.89
C THR A 41 -22.39 -6.35 -5.04
N ILE A 42 -21.54 -6.24 -4.01
CA ILE A 42 -21.26 -7.35 -3.09
C ILE A 42 -22.53 -7.76 -2.35
N VAL A 43 -23.30 -6.78 -1.84
CA VAL A 43 -24.56 -7.05 -1.13
C VAL A 43 -25.56 -7.73 -2.05
N ASP A 44 -25.80 -7.17 -3.23
CA ASP A 44 -26.70 -7.73 -4.27
C ASP A 44 -26.37 -9.19 -4.58
N VAL A 45 -25.11 -9.46 -4.90
CA VAL A 45 -24.60 -10.79 -5.24
C VAL A 45 -24.72 -11.75 -4.06
N LEU A 46 -24.27 -11.36 -2.87
CA LEU A 46 -24.27 -12.24 -1.72
C LEU A 46 -25.69 -12.55 -1.22
N THR A 47 -26.62 -11.60 -1.26
CA THR A 47 -28.02 -11.89 -0.92
C THR A 47 -28.69 -12.81 -1.95
N THR A 48 -28.20 -12.81 -3.19
CA THR A 48 -28.69 -13.73 -4.23
C THR A 48 -28.16 -15.15 -4.02
N VAL A 49 -26.89 -15.29 -3.64
CA VAL A 49 -26.23 -16.60 -3.41
C VAL A 49 -26.59 -17.19 -2.03
N LEU A 50 -26.78 -16.34 -1.02
CA LEU A 50 -27.08 -16.68 0.37
C LEU A 50 -28.37 -15.99 0.80
N PRO A 51 -29.55 -16.51 0.39
CA PRO A 51 -30.83 -15.86 0.63
C PRO A 51 -31.20 -15.73 2.12
N ASP A 52 -30.63 -16.59 2.98
CA ASP A 52 -30.85 -16.55 4.43
C ASP A 52 -30.04 -15.45 5.14
N VAL A 53 -29.11 -14.80 4.45
CA VAL A 53 -28.26 -13.75 5.01
C VAL A 53 -28.83 -12.38 4.67
N SER A 54 -29.09 -11.57 5.69
CA SER A 54 -29.59 -10.21 5.50
C SER A 54 -28.53 -9.27 4.91
N ALA A 55 -28.96 -8.31 4.09
CA ALA A 55 -28.11 -7.26 3.56
C ALA A 55 -27.36 -6.48 4.67
N SER A 56 -28.01 -6.25 5.81
CA SER A 56 -27.41 -5.58 6.97
C SER A 56 -26.28 -6.39 7.60
N ALA A 57 -26.41 -7.72 7.66
CA ALA A 57 -25.35 -8.60 8.14
C ALA A 57 -24.13 -8.57 7.22
N ILE A 58 -24.35 -8.57 5.89
CA ILE A 58 -23.27 -8.43 4.89
C ILE A 58 -22.57 -7.07 5.03
N GLN A 59 -23.34 -5.98 5.09
CA GLN A 59 -22.78 -4.63 5.27
C GLN A 59 -21.98 -4.50 6.57
N PHE A 60 -22.49 -5.06 7.67
CA PHE A 60 -21.78 -5.11 8.94
C PHE A 60 -20.47 -5.91 8.81
N GLY A 61 -20.50 -7.07 8.13
CA GLY A 61 -19.31 -7.85 7.85
C GLY A 61 -18.26 -7.11 7.02
N LEU A 62 -18.68 -6.38 5.98
CA LEU A 62 -17.80 -5.54 5.17
C LEU A 62 -17.18 -4.39 5.98
N ALA A 63 -17.97 -3.75 6.85
CA ALA A 63 -17.48 -2.71 7.74
C ALA A 63 -16.47 -3.27 8.76
N ALA A 64 -16.78 -4.42 9.37
CA ALA A 64 -15.87 -5.10 10.29
C ALA A 64 -14.56 -5.50 9.60
N PHE A 65 -14.63 -6.00 8.36
CA PHE A 65 -13.48 -6.33 7.55
C PHE A 65 -12.62 -5.10 7.23
N LEU A 66 -13.23 -3.98 6.86
CA LEU A 66 -12.53 -2.72 6.64
C LEU A 66 -11.78 -2.27 7.90
N TRP A 67 -12.45 -2.30 9.06
CA TRP A 67 -11.84 -1.97 10.34
C TRP A 67 -10.68 -2.91 10.69
N PHE A 68 -10.84 -4.20 10.45
CA PHE A 68 -9.77 -5.17 10.65
C PHE A 68 -8.54 -4.84 9.80
N VAL A 69 -8.71 -4.61 8.50
CA VAL A 69 -7.62 -4.24 7.58
C VAL A 69 -6.95 -2.93 8.02
N PHE A 70 -7.74 -1.93 8.42
CA PHE A 70 -7.23 -0.67 8.95
C PHE A 70 -6.34 -0.87 10.18
N LEU A 71 -6.82 -1.66 11.15
CA LEU A 71 -6.08 -1.95 12.37
C LEU A 71 -4.79 -2.72 12.08
N VAL A 72 -4.85 -3.78 11.28
CA VAL A 72 -3.67 -4.57 10.90
C VAL A 72 -2.62 -3.69 10.20
N THR A 73 -3.06 -2.85 9.27
CA THR A 73 -2.17 -1.92 8.56
C THR A 73 -1.53 -0.92 9.53
N THR A 74 -2.31 -0.36 10.44
CA THR A 74 -1.83 0.58 11.46
C THR A 74 -0.80 -0.09 12.38
N PHE A 75 -1.08 -1.29 12.89
CA PHE A 75 -0.16 -2.03 13.74
C PHE A 75 1.13 -2.42 13.01
N ASP A 76 1.05 -2.82 11.74
CA ASP A 76 2.24 -3.09 10.93
C ASP A 76 3.10 -1.83 10.78
N GLN A 77 2.48 -0.68 10.50
CA GLN A 77 3.20 0.59 10.42
C GLN A 77 3.86 0.97 11.75
N VAL A 78 3.15 0.84 12.88
CA VAL A 78 3.72 1.08 14.21
C VAL A 78 4.91 0.16 14.46
N ARG A 79 4.80 -1.14 14.14
CA ARG A 79 5.91 -2.10 14.27
C ARG A 79 7.12 -1.69 13.42
N ARG A 80 6.90 -1.28 12.17
CA ARG A 80 7.98 -0.81 11.27
C ARG A 80 8.66 0.45 11.80
N GLN A 81 7.90 1.39 12.33
CA GLN A 81 8.45 2.61 12.94
C GLN A 81 9.26 2.31 14.22
N LEU A 82 8.77 1.41 15.07
CA LEU A 82 9.52 0.92 16.23
C LEU A 82 10.83 0.22 15.81
N ALA A 83 10.80 -0.61 14.77
CA ALA A 83 11.99 -1.27 14.23
C ALA A 83 13.03 -0.28 13.69
N ALA A 84 12.60 0.84 13.12
CA ALA A 84 13.48 1.93 12.70
C ALA A 84 14.17 2.64 13.89
N LEU A 85 13.50 2.69 15.04
CA LEU A 85 14.05 3.18 16.32
C LEU A 85 14.95 2.14 17.02
N GLY A 86 15.06 0.92 16.48
CA GLY A 86 15.83 -0.18 17.04
C GLY A 86 15.08 -1.02 18.08
N VAL A 87 13.74 -0.90 18.14
CA VAL A 87 12.86 -1.64 19.04
C VAL A 87 12.16 -2.75 18.25
N GLY A 88 12.22 -4.00 18.72
CA GLY A 88 11.57 -5.14 18.07
C GLY A 88 12.52 -6.29 17.77
N SER A 89 12.11 -7.20 16.88
CA SER A 89 12.91 -8.38 16.56
C SER A 89 14.19 -8.00 15.78
N LYS A 90 15.26 -8.79 15.94
CA LYS A 90 16.52 -8.57 15.20
C LYS A 90 16.32 -8.65 13.68
N ALA A 91 15.34 -9.42 13.20
CA ALA A 91 15.00 -9.52 11.78
C ALA A 91 14.43 -8.18 11.27
N ASP A 92 13.45 -7.62 11.97
CA ASP A 92 12.80 -6.35 11.60
C ASP A 92 13.80 -5.19 11.60
N ILE A 93 14.69 -5.15 12.59
CA ILE A 93 15.75 -4.14 12.71
C ILE A 93 16.79 -4.29 11.57
N ARG A 94 17.07 -5.53 11.12
CA ARG A 94 18.00 -5.77 10.02
C ARG A 94 17.40 -5.34 8.67
N GLU A 95 16.11 -5.56 8.49
CA GLU A 95 15.38 -5.17 7.28
C GLU A 95 15.25 -3.64 7.16
N SER A 96 14.94 -2.94 8.25
CA SER A 96 14.90 -1.46 8.28
C SER A 96 16.26 -0.83 7.96
N ARG A 97 17.37 -1.46 8.38
CA ARG A 97 18.73 -1.02 8.03
C ARG A 97 19.09 -1.28 6.58
N ARG A 98 18.56 -2.34 5.95
CA ARG A 98 18.90 -2.70 4.56
C ARG A 98 18.26 -1.77 3.54
N SER A 99 17.11 -1.18 3.90
CA SER A 99 16.42 -0.17 3.09
C SER A 99 17.07 1.22 3.16
N ARG A 100 18.22 1.41 3.85
CA ARG A 100 18.97 2.68 4.00
C ARG A 100 19.43 3.38 2.72
N GLY A 101 19.46 2.72 1.57
CA GLY A 101 20.05 3.30 0.36
C GLY A 101 19.31 4.54 -0.12
N VAL A 102 19.84 5.72 0.21
CA VAL A 102 19.47 7.00 -0.43
C VAL A 102 19.78 6.84 -1.93
N PRO A 103 18.83 7.10 -2.84
CA PRO A 103 19.10 7.00 -4.27
C PRO A 103 20.18 8.02 -4.68
N SER A 104 21.11 7.64 -5.56
CA SER A 104 22.04 8.58 -6.19
C SER A 104 21.28 9.69 -6.94
N THR A 105 21.87 10.88 -7.09
CA THR A 105 21.21 12.07 -7.68
C THR A 105 20.55 11.80 -9.03
N GLU A 106 21.17 10.98 -9.89
CA GLU A 106 20.59 10.57 -11.19
C GLU A 106 19.32 9.73 -11.05
N ARG A 107 19.19 8.94 -9.97
CA ARG A 107 17.98 8.16 -9.67
C ARG A 107 16.84 9.03 -9.17
N VAL A 108 17.12 10.21 -8.60
CA VAL A 108 16.08 11.14 -8.15
C VAL A 108 15.27 11.67 -9.33
N MET A 109 15.91 12.01 -10.44
CA MET A 109 15.18 12.49 -11.64
C MET A 109 14.33 11.38 -12.27
N LEU A 110 14.86 10.15 -12.35
CA LEU A 110 14.08 8.99 -12.78
C LEU A 110 12.90 8.69 -11.86
N TYR A 111 13.07 8.89 -10.55
CA TYR A 111 11.99 8.76 -9.58
C TYR A 111 10.92 9.82 -9.80
N LEU A 112 11.28 11.09 -10.02
CA LEU A 112 10.31 12.13 -10.31
C LEU A 112 9.52 11.86 -11.60
N VAL A 113 10.20 11.38 -12.65
CA VAL A 113 9.54 10.97 -13.90
C VAL A 113 8.61 9.78 -13.67
N ALA A 114 9.08 8.74 -12.95
CA ALA A 114 8.26 7.57 -12.63
C ALA A 114 7.04 7.92 -11.76
N LEU A 115 7.21 8.86 -10.82
CA LEU A 115 6.13 9.40 -9.99
C LEU A 115 5.10 10.15 -10.85
N LEU A 116 5.54 11.03 -11.74
CA LEU A 116 4.66 11.77 -12.65
C LEU A 116 3.91 10.84 -13.59
N VAL A 117 4.63 9.97 -14.30
CA VAL A 117 4.04 9.05 -15.27
C VAL A 117 3.13 8.04 -14.57
N GLY A 118 3.61 7.38 -13.52
CA GLY A 118 2.82 6.41 -12.76
C GLY A 118 1.61 7.04 -12.09
N GLY A 119 1.76 8.27 -11.56
CA GLY A 119 0.67 9.04 -10.97
C GLY A 119 -0.40 9.41 -12.00
N LEU A 120 0.00 9.91 -13.17
CA LEU A 120 -0.93 10.28 -14.25
C LEU A 120 -1.63 9.05 -14.84
N VAL A 121 -0.89 7.97 -15.10
CA VAL A 121 -1.48 6.73 -15.62
C VAL A 121 -2.44 6.14 -14.60
N SER A 122 -2.07 6.08 -13.31
CA SER A 122 -2.97 5.57 -12.27
C SER A 122 -4.20 6.45 -12.09
N MET A 123 -4.06 7.77 -12.14
CA MET A 123 -5.20 8.69 -12.10
C MET A 123 -6.15 8.48 -13.28
N TRP A 124 -5.62 8.32 -14.49
CA TRP A 124 -6.43 8.13 -15.69
C TRP A 124 -7.11 6.76 -15.73
N THR A 125 -6.45 5.73 -15.20
CA THR A 125 -6.97 4.36 -15.20
C THR A 125 -7.82 4.02 -13.96
N PHE A 126 -7.91 4.94 -12.98
CA PHE A 126 -8.54 4.67 -11.68
C PHE A 126 -9.98 4.19 -11.79
N ASP A 127 -10.86 4.97 -12.41
CA ASP A 127 -12.29 4.61 -12.47
C ASP A 127 -12.50 3.30 -13.24
N SER A 128 -11.83 3.12 -14.38
CA SER A 128 -11.88 1.88 -15.15
C SER A 128 -11.37 0.67 -14.36
N ALA A 129 -10.33 0.84 -13.56
CA ALA A 129 -9.79 -0.23 -12.72
C ALA A 129 -10.76 -0.62 -11.60
N ILE A 130 -11.40 0.37 -10.96
CA ILE A 130 -12.43 0.12 -9.94
C ILE A 130 -13.62 -0.61 -10.56
N ASP A 131 -14.12 -0.15 -11.70
CA ASP A 131 -15.25 -0.75 -12.40
C ASP A 131 -14.93 -2.18 -12.86
N ALA A 132 -13.71 -2.42 -13.35
CA ALA A 132 -13.22 -3.75 -13.69
C ALA A 132 -13.25 -4.70 -12.48
N GLY A 133 -12.75 -4.24 -11.33
CA GLY A 133 -12.77 -5.03 -10.09
C GLY A 133 -14.18 -5.33 -9.59
N ILE A 134 -15.10 -4.37 -9.71
CA ILE A 134 -16.52 -4.55 -9.36
C ILE A 134 -17.20 -5.54 -10.31
N SER A 135 -16.95 -5.43 -11.61
CA SER A 135 -17.43 -6.38 -12.61
C SER A 135 -16.93 -7.80 -12.30
N MET A 136 -15.68 -7.93 -11.88
CA MET A 136 -15.09 -9.22 -11.53
C MET A 136 -15.76 -9.92 -10.34
N ILE A 137 -16.31 -9.15 -9.39
CA ILE A 137 -17.11 -9.73 -8.29
C ILE A 137 -18.32 -10.51 -8.86
N ARG A 138 -18.98 -9.96 -9.88
CA ARG A 138 -20.13 -10.63 -10.53
C ARG A 138 -19.67 -11.88 -11.27
N VAL A 139 -18.62 -11.78 -12.08
CA VAL A 139 -18.02 -12.91 -12.82
C VAL A 139 -17.68 -14.07 -11.89
N VAL A 140 -17.00 -13.78 -10.78
CA VAL A 140 -16.60 -14.80 -9.80
C VAL A 140 -17.82 -15.41 -9.13
N ALA A 141 -18.83 -14.62 -8.80
CA ALA A 141 -20.03 -15.12 -8.14
C ALA A 141 -20.93 -15.95 -9.05
N THR A 142 -20.99 -15.64 -10.34
CA THR A 142 -21.74 -16.42 -11.34
C THR A 142 -20.92 -17.57 -11.94
N LEU A 143 -19.62 -17.63 -11.63
CA LEU A 143 -18.66 -18.57 -12.21
C LEU A 143 -18.60 -18.51 -13.75
N ASP A 144 -18.95 -17.35 -14.34
CA ASP A 144 -19.03 -17.16 -15.79
C ASP A 144 -17.73 -16.57 -16.35
N ILE A 145 -16.75 -17.44 -16.60
CA ILE A 145 -15.42 -17.06 -17.11
C ILE A 145 -15.50 -16.43 -18.51
N ALA A 146 -16.54 -16.73 -19.29
CA ALA A 146 -16.72 -16.15 -20.63
C ALA A 146 -17.11 -14.66 -20.55
N ALA A 147 -17.67 -14.22 -19.43
CA ALA A 147 -18.04 -12.83 -19.19
C ALA A 147 -16.88 -11.95 -18.69
N VAL A 148 -15.64 -12.46 -18.65
CA VAL A 148 -14.48 -11.69 -18.17
C VAL A 148 -14.16 -10.51 -19.11
N PRO A 149 -14.24 -9.25 -18.64
CA PRO A 149 -13.80 -8.09 -19.41
C PRO A 149 -12.26 -8.00 -19.47
N VAL A 150 -11.66 -8.66 -20.46
CA VAL A 150 -10.19 -8.81 -20.59
C VAL A 150 -9.47 -7.47 -20.70
N VAL A 151 -10.04 -6.50 -21.43
CA VAL A 151 -9.42 -5.18 -21.64
C VAL A 151 -9.43 -4.39 -20.33
N GLU A 152 -10.56 -4.35 -19.65
CA GLU A 152 -10.76 -3.65 -18.37
C GLU A 152 -9.91 -4.30 -17.27
N PHE A 153 -9.78 -5.63 -17.29
CA PHE A 153 -8.86 -6.35 -16.42
C PHE A 153 -7.40 -5.97 -16.67
N ALA A 154 -6.98 -5.82 -17.94
CA ALA A 154 -5.65 -5.34 -18.27
C ALA A 154 -5.43 -3.89 -17.80
N VAL A 155 -6.44 -3.02 -17.95
CA VAL A 155 -6.42 -1.64 -17.43
C VAL A 155 -6.28 -1.64 -15.91
N MET A 156 -6.98 -2.53 -15.22
CA MET A 156 -6.85 -2.69 -13.77
C MET A 156 -5.42 -3.11 -13.36
N ILE A 157 -4.77 -4.00 -14.11
CA ILE A 157 -3.35 -4.34 -13.87
C ILE A 157 -2.46 -3.12 -14.07
N VAL A 158 -2.64 -2.38 -15.18
CA VAL A 158 -1.89 -1.16 -15.47
C VAL A 158 -2.05 -0.13 -14.35
N PHE A 159 -3.26 0.02 -13.82
CA PHE A 159 -3.55 0.87 -12.66
C PHE A 159 -2.71 0.45 -11.45
N PHE A 160 -2.80 -0.80 -11.00
CA PHE A 160 -2.09 -1.26 -9.79
C PHE A 160 -0.57 -1.16 -9.93
N VAL A 161 -0.03 -1.49 -11.10
CA VAL A 161 1.42 -1.37 -11.37
C VAL A 161 1.84 0.10 -11.32
N SER A 162 1.12 0.98 -12.01
CA SER A 162 1.44 2.42 -12.08
C SER A 162 1.29 3.10 -10.72
N PHE A 163 0.21 2.78 -10.00
CA PHE A 163 -0.04 3.25 -8.64
C PHE A 163 1.06 2.78 -7.70
N GLY A 164 1.38 1.49 -7.68
CA GLY A 164 2.43 0.94 -6.81
C GLY A 164 3.81 1.54 -7.08
N VAL A 165 4.16 1.80 -8.35
CA VAL A 165 5.39 2.53 -8.68
C VAL A 165 5.34 3.96 -8.14
N ALA A 166 4.24 4.68 -8.36
CA ALA A 166 4.08 6.06 -7.93
C ALA A 166 4.14 6.19 -6.41
N THR A 167 3.38 5.39 -5.65
CA THR A 167 3.37 5.42 -4.18
C THR A 167 4.70 5.00 -3.59
N HIS A 168 5.35 3.97 -4.16
CA HIS A 168 6.66 3.52 -3.72
C HIS A 168 7.72 4.62 -3.86
N VAL A 169 7.72 5.31 -5.00
CA VAL A 169 8.66 6.40 -5.25
C VAL A 169 8.34 7.60 -4.38
N LEU A 170 7.07 7.98 -4.25
CA LEU A 170 6.63 9.08 -3.41
C LEU A 170 7.07 8.89 -1.95
N ASP A 171 6.86 7.68 -1.41
CA ASP A 171 7.28 7.33 -0.05
C ASP A 171 8.78 7.56 0.13
N ARG A 172 9.60 7.09 -0.80
CA ARG A 172 11.06 7.28 -0.73
C ARG A 172 11.48 8.73 -0.80
N VAL A 173 10.84 9.53 -1.66
CA VAL A 173 11.14 10.96 -1.80
C VAL A 173 10.77 11.71 -0.52
N VAL A 174 9.56 11.50 0.01
CA VAL A 174 9.06 12.18 1.21
C VAL A 174 9.88 11.80 2.43
N ILE A 175 10.07 10.50 2.68
CA ILE A 175 10.82 10.04 3.85
C ILE A 175 12.31 10.38 3.72
N GLY A 176 12.87 10.32 2.51
CA GLY A 176 14.24 10.76 2.23
C GLY A 176 14.45 12.23 2.57
N ALA A 177 13.52 13.10 2.15
CA ALA A 177 13.55 14.53 2.45
C ALA A 177 13.42 14.79 3.96
N LEU A 178 12.48 14.12 4.64
CA LEU A 178 12.31 14.26 6.10
C LEU A 178 13.58 13.87 6.86
N ARG A 179 14.21 12.76 6.49
CA ARG A 179 15.47 12.33 7.11
C ARG A 179 16.57 13.37 6.93
N ALA A 180 16.72 13.94 5.72
CA ALA A 180 17.71 14.97 5.44
C ALA A 180 17.53 16.20 6.34
N ILE A 181 16.30 16.68 6.51
CA ILE A 181 15.97 17.82 7.37
C ILE A 181 16.24 17.52 8.85
N THR A 182 15.94 16.30 9.33
CA THR A 182 16.16 15.94 10.75
C THR A 182 17.62 15.65 11.09
N SER A 183 18.47 15.43 10.08
CA SER A 183 19.91 15.15 10.25
C SER A 183 20.81 16.38 10.16
N SER A 184 20.26 17.54 9.75
CA SER A 184 20.93 18.84 9.72
C SER A 184 20.66 19.63 11.00
#